data_AF-L1JV34-F1
#
_entry.id   AF-L1JV34-F1
#
_cell.length_a   1.000
_cell.length_b   1.000
_cell.length_c   1.000
_cell.angle_alpha   90.00
_cell.angle_beta   90.00
_cell.angle_gamma   90.00
#
_symmetry.space_group_name_H-M   'P 1'
#
loop_
_entity.id
_entity.type
_entity.pdbx_description
1 polymer ?
#
loop_
_entity_poly.entity_id
_entity_poly.type
_entity_poly.pdbx_seq_one_letter_code
_entity_poly.pdbx_strand_id
1 'polypeptide(L)'
;MSLRQNVAYAGSGAISIPGRQGKMGGGSVQDLSAYMEEFCSSVKNVPAEIKRNFALINSLDSKVIDLKDKINQDSQVYSSAKNRNSTDMIELKKSIDKNQTDCLQYSEEKVSTAQACLELVASKLKQLDDDISNIDESLFTNQNDDAEEEPTGRGAGRPSLGANDKK
;
A
#
# COMPACT_ATOMS: atom_id res chain seq x y z
N MET A 1 -23.34 -4.42 -31.35
CA MET A 1 -23.71 -4.24 -29.93
C MET A 1 -22.46 -3.84 -29.17
N SER A 2 -22.26 -2.54 -28.97
CA SER A 2 -21.10 -1.97 -28.28
C SER A 2 -21.58 -1.43 -26.94
N LEU A 3 -21.14 -2.04 -25.85
CA LEU A 3 -21.43 -1.63 -24.47
C LEU A 3 -20.10 -1.56 -23.72
N ARG A 4 -19.37 -0.46 -23.94
CA ARG A 4 -18.31 0.00 -23.04
C ARG A 4 -18.27 1.52 -23.05
N GLN A 5 -19.07 2.12 -22.18
CA GLN A 5 -18.79 3.43 -21.60
C GLN A 5 -19.71 3.63 -20.40
N ASN A 6 -19.16 3.38 -19.20
CA ASN A 6 -19.45 4.11 -17.97
C ASN A 6 -18.66 3.48 -16.84
N VAL A 7 -17.48 4.05 -16.56
CA VAL A 7 -16.93 4.03 -15.21
C VAL A 7 -16.85 5.49 -14.81
N ALA A 8 -17.93 5.97 -14.21
CA ALA A 8 -17.93 7.23 -13.50
C ALA A 8 -17.05 7.05 -12.26
N TYR A 9 -15.90 7.71 -12.25
CA TYR A 9 -15.05 7.86 -11.07
C TYR A 9 -15.78 8.80 -10.10
N ALA A 10 -16.64 8.24 -9.25
CA ALA A 10 -17.21 8.91 -8.11
C ALA A 10 -16.43 8.45 -6.87
N GLY A 11 -15.56 9.33 -6.35
CA GLY A 11 -14.72 8.97 -5.21
C GLY A 11 -13.84 10.08 -4.64
N SER A 12 -14.14 11.37 -4.86
CA SER A 12 -13.57 12.44 -4.03
C SER A 12 -14.36 12.54 -2.73
N GLY A 13 -14.21 11.53 -1.88
CA GLY A 13 -14.54 11.64 -0.46
C GLY A 13 -13.31 12.20 0.24
N ALA A 14 -13.24 13.53 0.38
CA ALA A 14 -12.28 14.15 1.28
C ALA A 14 -12.55 13.60 2.69
N ILE A 15 -11.67 12.72 3.17
CA ILE A 15 -11.64 12.35 4.58
C ILE A 15 -11.12 13.59 5.30
N SER A 16 -12.04 14.38 5.86
CA SER A 16 -11.71 15.40 6.85
C SER A 16 -11.04 14.70 8.03
N ILE A 17 -9.71 14.82 8.11
CA ILE A 17 -8.96 14.45 9.29
C ILE A 17 -9.39 15.44 10.39
N PRO A 18 -10.02 14.98 11.48
CA PRO A 18 -10.49 15.86 12.54
C PRO A 18 -9.28 16.54 13.18
N GLY A 19 -9.39 17.86 13.35
CA GLY A 19 -8.29 18.74 13.73
C GLY A 19 -7.49 18.26 14.93
N ARG A 20 -6.17 18.16 14.74
CA ARG A 20 -5.22 18.17 15.84
C ARG A 20 -4.68 19.59 15.96
N GLN A 21 -5.49 20.49 16.54
CA GLN A 21 -4.95 21.70 17.17
C GLN A 21 -4.22 21.23 18.43
N GLY A 22 -2.94 20.91 18.28
CA GLY A 22 -2.04 20.59 19.36
C GLY A 22 -0.69 21.18 19.04
N LYS A 23 -0.37 22.30 19.67
CA LYS A 23 0.96 22.90 19.68
C LYS A 23 1.91 21.85 20.27
N MET A 24 2.69 21.15 19.44
CA MET A 24 3.64 20.13 19.87
C MET A 24 4.85 20.84 20.48
N GLY A 25 4.77 21.16 21.76
CA GLY A 25 5.96 21.47 22.57
C GLY A 25 6.52 20.16 23.12
N GLY A 26 7.78 19.86 22.82
CA GLY A 26 8.58 18.80 23.42
C GLY A 26 8.18 17.38 22.98
N GLY A 27 8.79 16.87 21.91
CA GLY A 27 8.63 15.48 21.47
C GLY A 27 9.22 14.51 22.50
N SER A 28 8.36 13.83 23.25
CA SER A 28 8.78 12.84 24.23
C SER A 28 8.96 11.46 23.59
N VAL A 29 9.89 10.66 24.11
CA VAL A 29 10.14 9.25 23.70
C VAL A 29 8.86 8.39 23.70
N GLN A 30 7.83 8.80 24.45
CA GLN A 30 6.53 8.13 24.51
C GLN A 30 5.74 8.23 23.19
N ASP A 31 5.86 9.31 22.43
CA ASP A 31 5.16 9.49 21.15
C ASP A 31 5.76 8.57 20.06
N LEU A 32 7.09 8.43 20.03
CA LEU A 32 7.78 7.51 19.13
C LEU A 32 7.46 6.04 19.45
N SER A 33 7.38 5.70 20.75
CA SER A 33 7.03 4.36 21.20
C SER A 33 5.61 3.96 20.79
N ALA A 34 4.62 4.85 20.96
CA ALA A 34 3.25 4.59 20.56
C ALA A 34 3.10 4.44 19.04
N TYR A 35 3.80 5.29 18.27
CA TYR A 35 3.85 5.21 16.82
C TYR A 35 4.47 3.88 16.33
N MET A 36 5.59 3.44 16.92
CA MET A 36 6.21 2.16 16.54
C MET A 36 5.30 0.97 16.80
N GLU A 37 4.51 1.02 17.88
CA GLU A 37 3.53 -0.01 18.20
C GLU A 37 2.38 -0.04 17.19
N GLU A 38 1.90 1.12 16.74
CA GLU A 38 0.90 1.25 15.68
C GLU A 38 1.44 0.75 14.33
N PHE A 39 2.65 1.15 13.95
CA PHE A 39 3.29 0.68 12.72
C PHE A 39 3.48 -0.84 12.73
N CYS A 40 4.04 -1.38 13.82
CA CYS A 40 4.22 -2.83 14.01
C CYS A 40 2.88 -3.57 13.91
N SER A 41 1.82 -3.03 14.50
CA SER A 41 0.47 -3.59 14.40
C SER A 41 -0.03 -3.58 12.95
N SER A 42 0.27 -2.53 12.19
CA SER A 42 -0.14 -2.38 10.79
C SER A 42 0.59 -3.34 9.83
N VAL A 43 1.83 -3.74 10.13
CA VAL A 43 2.61 -4.68 9.29
C VAL A 43 2.51 -6.13 9.75
N LYS A 44 2.06 -6.38 10.99
CA LYS A 44 1.98 -7.73 11.59
C LYS A 44 1.21 -8.73 10.71
N ASN A 45 0.17 -8.29 10.02
CA ASN A 45 -0.69 -9.15 9.20
C ASN A 45 -0.21 -9.28 7.74
N VAL A 46 0.66 -8.38 7.27
CA VAL A 46 1.11 -8.33 5.88
C VAL A 46 1.78 -9.64 5.44
N PRO A 47 2.68 -10.29 6.21
CA PRO A 47 3.25 -11.57 5.81
C PRO A 47 2.22 -12.70 5.70
N ALA A 48 1.17 -12.69 6.54
CA ALA A 48 0.12 -13.70 6.50
C ALA A 48 -0.78 -13.51 5.27
N GLU A 49 -1.15 -12.27 4.96
CA GLU A 49 -1.94 -11.92 3.78
C GLU A 49 -1.20 -12.22 2.48
N ILE A 50 0.08 -11.87 2.39
CA ILE A 50 0.93 -12.20 1.25
C ILE A 50 1.02 -13.71 1.04
N LYS A 51 1.27 -14.48 2.10
CA LYS A 51 1.29 -15.96 2.03
C LYS A 51 -0.03 -16.53 1.52
N ARG A 52 -1.16 -16.03 2.02
CA ARG A 52 -2.50 -16.44 1.58
C ARG A 52 -2.69 -16.14 0.09
N ASN A 53 -2.31 -14.95 -0.35
CA ASN A 53 -2.46 -14.55 -1.75
C ASN A 53 -1.55 -15.36 -2.69
N PHE A 54 -0.30 -15.67 -2.28
CA PHE A 54 0.56 -16.57 -3.06
C PHE A 54 -0.02 -17.98 -3.16
N ALA A 55 -0.61 -18.51 -2.08
CA ALA A 55 -1.29 -19.81 -2.14
C ALA A 55 -2.48 -19.77 -3.11
N LEU A 56 -3.25 -18.68 -3.13
CA LEU A 56 -4.34 -18.48 -4.08
C LEU A 56 -3.82 -18.39 -5.52
N ILE A 57 -2.78 -17.59 -5.78
CA ILE A 57 -2.15 -17.46 -7.09
C ILE A 57 -1.67 -18.83 -7.60
N ASN A 58 -1.03 -19.65 -6.76
CA ASN A 58 -0.57 -20.99 -7.14
C ASN A 58 -1.73 -21.94 -7.47
N SER A 59 -2.84 -21.85 -6.74
CA SER A 59 -4.06 -22.62 -7.01
C SER A 59 -4.69 -22.21 -8.35
N LEU A 60 -4.78 -20.91 -8.62
CA LEU A 60 -5.25 -20.38 -9.90
C LEU A 60 -4.33 -20.80 -11.05
N ASP A 61 -3.02 -20.75 -10.85
CA ASP A 61 -2.05 -21.20 -11.85
C ASP A 61 -2.20 -22.68 -12.19
N SER A 62 -2.37 -23.53 -11.19
CA SER A 62 -2.59 -24.97 -11.41
C SER A 62 -3.85 -25.19 -12.24
N LYS A 63 -4.96 -24.53 -11.90
CA LYS A 63 -6.22 -24.61 -12.68
C LYS A 63 -6.06 -24.12 -14.12
N VAL A 64 -5.32 -23.03 -14.33
CA VAL A 64 -5.07 -22.47 -15.66
C VAL A 64 -4.23 -23.44 -16.50
N ILE A 65 -3.21 -24.07 -15.93
CA ILE A 65 -2.39 -25.08 -16.61
C ILE A 65 -3.28 -26.28 -17.01
N ASP A 66 -4.04 -26.83 -16.07
CA ASP A 66 -4.93 -27.97 -16.32
C ASP A 66 -5.95 -27.67 -17.44
N LEU A 67 -6.55 -26.48 -17.42
CA LEU A 67 -7.49 -26.05 -18.46
C LEU A 67 -6.80 -25.87 -19.81
N LYS A 68 -5.59 -25.30 -19.86
CA LYS A 68 -4.82 -25.16 -21.10
C LYS A 68 -4.50 -26.51 -21.71
N ASP A 69 -4.06 -27.47 -20.90
CA ASP A 69 -3.75 -28.82 -21.37
C ASP A 69 -4.99 -29.52 -21.90
N LYS A 70 -6.12 -29.41 -21.18
CA LYS A 70 -7.41 -29.93 -21.64
C LYS A 70 -7.88 -29.28 -22.94
N ILE A 71 -7.81 -27.94 -23.04
CA ILE A 71 -8.16 -27.20 -24.26
C ILE A 71 -7.30 -27.68 -25.43
N ASN A 72 -6.00 -27.85 -25.24
CA ASN A 72 -5.09 -28.32 -26.27
C ASN A 72 -5.45 -29.75 -26.74
N GLN A 73 -5.72 -30.65 -25.79
CA GLN A 73 -6.13 -32.03 -26.10
C GLN A 73 -7.46 -32.05 -26.87
N ASP A 74 -8.49 -31.38 -26.36
CA ASP A 74 -9.82 -31.32 -26.98
C ASP A 74 -9.74 -30.67 -28.37
N SER A 75 -8.93 -29.62 -28.53
CA SER A 75 -8.70 -28.95 -29.81
C SER A 75 -8.00 -29.83 -30.84
N GLN A 76 -7.07 -30.69 -30.40
CA GLN A 76 -6.40 -31.66 -31.27
C GLN A 76 -7.38 -32.73 -31.76
N VAL A 77 -8.24 -33.24 -30.88
CA VAL A 77 -9.31 -34.20 -31.23
C VAL A 77 -10.28 -33.56 -32.23
N TYR A 78 -10.75 -32.34 -31.97
CA TYR A 78 -11.65 -31.61 -32.85
C TYR A 78 -11.03 -31.34 -34.22
N SER A 79 -9.75 -30.98 -34.27
CA SER A 79 -9.02 -30.69 -35.52
C SER A 79 -8.85 -31.94 -36.39
N SER A 80 -8.63 -33.09 -35.75
CA SER A 80 -8.42 -34.39 -36.38
C SER A 80 -9.72 -35.08 -36.83
N ALA A 81 -10.88 -34.54 -36.42
CA ALA A 81 -12.17 -35.14 -36.72
C ALA A 81 -12.56 -35.00 -38.20
N LYS A 82 -12.93 -36.13 -38.81
CA LYS A 82 -13.32 -36.23 -40.23
C LYS A 82 -14.72 -35.68 -40.51
N ASN A 83 -15.62 -35.72 -39.52
CA ASN A 83 -16.97 -35.16 -39.60
C ASN A 83 -17.27 -34.22 -38.41
N ARG A 84 -17.05 -32.92 -38.63
CA ARG A 84 -17.22 -31.86 -37.62
C ARG A 84 -18.69 -31.48 -37.35
N ASN A 85 -19.63 -32.00 -38.14
CA ASN A 85 -21.06 -31.70 -37.99
C ASN A 85 -21.80 -32.74 -37.15
N SER A 86 -21.09 -33.73 -36.60
CA SER A 86 -21.68 -34.67 -35.64
C SER A 86 -22.01 -33.95 -34.32
N THR A 87 -23.05 -34.42 -33.64
CA THR A 87 -23.47 -33.89 -32.34
C THR A 87 -22.31 -33.84 -31.34
N ASP A 88 -21.52 -34.91 -31.27
CA ASP A 88 -20.34 -35.01 -30.40
C ASP A 88 -19.30 -33.93 -30.68
N MET A 89 -19.09 -33.57 -31.95
CA MET A 89 -18.14 -32.52 -32.32
C MET A 89 -18.65 -31.11 -32.01
N ILE A 90 -19.97 -30.90 -32.12
CA ILE A 90 -20.61 -29.65 -31.69
C ILE A 90 -20.50 -29.49 -30.17
N GLU A 91 -20.71 -30.57 -29.42
CA GLU A 91 -20.54 -30.58 -27.95
C GLU A 91 -19.08 -30.38 -27.54
N LEU A 92 -18.13 -31.05 -28.20
CA LEU A 92 -16.71 -30.87 -27.97
C LEU A 92 -16.30 -29.41 -28.20
N LYS A 93 -16.76 -28.79 -29.29
CA LYS A 93 -16.50 -27.36 -29.56
C LYS A 93 -17.06 -26.47 -28.45
N LYS A 94 -18.30 -26.70 -28.00
CA LYS A 94 -18.88 -25.94 -26.87
C LYS A 94 -18.07 -26.13 -25.59
N SER A 95 -17.55 -27.33 -25.35
CA SER A 95 -16.69 -27.60 -24.19
C SER A 95 -15.37 -26.82 -24.28
N ILE A 96 -14.74 -26.78 -25.46
CA ILE A 96 -13.53 -25.99 -25.72
C ILE A 96 -13.82 -24.50 -25.47
N ASP A 97 -14.88 -23.94 -26.05
CA ASP A 97 -15.24 -22.53 -25.91
C ASP A 97 -15.49 -22.16 -24.43
N LYS A 98 -16.15 -23.06 -23.68
CA LYS A 98 -16.36 -22.89 -22.24
C LYS A 98 -15.05 -22.95 -21.46
N ASN A 99 -14.22 -23.96 -21.69
CA ASN A 99 -12.94 -24.11 -20.98
C ASN A 99 -12.02 -22.91 -21.27
N GLN A 100 -12.04 -22.37 -22.49
CA GLN A 100 -11.32 -21.14 -22.85
C GLN A 100 -11.83 -19.93 -22.07
N THR A 101 -13.15 -19.78 -21.93
CA THR A 101 -13.76 -18.71 -21.13
C THR A 101 -13.35 -18.83 -19.66
N ASP A 102 -13.46 -20.02 -19.08
CA ASP A 102 -13.06 -20.29 -17.70
C ASP A 102 -11.56 -20.05 -17.49
N CYS A 103 -10.72 -20.47 -18.44
CA CYS A 103 -9.27 -20.25 -18.40
C CYS A 103 -8.91 -18.75 -18.42
N LEU A 104 -9.63 -17.93 -19.21
CA LEU A 104 -9.44 -16.49 -19.22
C LEU A 104 -9.83 -15.88 -17.88
N GLN A 105 -10.98 -16.26 -17.33
CA GLN A 105 -11.47 -15.75 -16.05
C GLN A 105 -10.49 -16.04 -14.90
N TYR A 106 -9.97 -17.28 -14.80
CA TYR A 106 -8.96 -17.60 -13.78
C TYR A 106 -7.64 -16.86 -14.00
N SER A 107 -7.27 -16.59 -15.26
CA SER A 107 -6.08 -15.80 -15.58
C SER A 107 -6.25 -14.33 -15.17
N GLU A 108 -7.43 -13.74 -15.36
CA GLU A 108 -7.77 -12.39 -14.90
C GLU A 108 -7.77 -12.30 -13.37
N GLU A 109 -8.37 -13.28 -12.68
CA GLU A 109 -8.38 -13.35 -11.21
C GLU A 109 -6.96 -13.46 -10.65
N LYS A 110 -6.07 -14.22 -11.30
CA LYS A 110 -4.66 -14.29 -10.94
C LYS A 110 -3.99 -12.93 -11.02
N VAL A 111 -4.20 -12.19 -12.12
CA VAL A 111 -3.63 -10.84 -12.31
C VAL A 111 -4.15 -9.90 -11.22
N SER A 112 -5.44 -9.92 -10.95
CA SER A 112 -6.04 -9.09 -9.90
C SER A 112 -5.48 -9.41 -8.51
N THR A 113 -5.31 -10.69 -8.18
CA THR A 113 -4.71 -11.11 -6.89
C THR A 113 -3.25 -10.65 -6.78
N ALA A 114 -2.48 -10.76 -7.86
CA ALA A 114 -1.10 -10.28 -7.89
C ALA A 114 -1.00 -8.76 -7.74
N GLN A 115 -1.89 -8.01 -8.40
CA GLN A 115 -1.99 -6.55 -8.25
C GLN A 115 -2.30 -6.18 -6.80
N ALA A 116 -3.27 -6.83 -6.15
CA ALA A 116 -3.59 -6.59 -4.75
C ALA A 116 -2.40 -6.84 -3.80
N CYS A 117 -1.56 -7.84 -4.09
CA CYS A 117 -0.33 -8.07 -3.32
C CYS A 117 0.66 -6.92 -3.48
N LEU A 118 0.85 -6.45 -4.71
CA LEU A 118 1.76 -5.35 -5.00
C LEU A 118 1.28 -4.06 -4.32
N GLU A 119 -0.02 -3.78 -4.37
CA GLU A 119 -0.63 -2.62 -3.71
C GLU A 119 -0.47 -2.67 -2.19
N LEU A 120 -0.70 -3.84 -1.57
CA LEU A 120 -0.51 -4.04 -0.13
C LEU A 120 0.93 -3.72 0.29
N VAL A 121 1.92 -4.25 -0.44
CA VAL A 121 3.33 -4.00 -0.15
C VAL A 121 3.70 -2.54 -0.42
N ALA A 122 3.28 -1.99 -1.56
CA ALA A 122 3.58 -0.61 -1.94
C ALA A 122 3.00 0.40 -0.95
N SER A 123 1.80 0.16 -0.42
CA SER A 123 1.19 1.01 0.61
C SER A 123 2.03 1.04 1.88
N LYS A 124 2.64 -0.09 2.27
CA LYS A 124 3.49 -0.17 3.46
C LYS A 124 4.87 0.44 3.27
N LEU A 125 5.44 0.32 2.07
CA LEU A 125 6.67 1.03 1.72
C LEU A 125 6.46 2.54 1.74
N LYS A 126 5.37 3.03 1.13
CA LYS A 126 5.06 4.46 1.14
C LYS A 126 4.85 4.99 2.56
N GLN A 127 4.12 4.25 3.39
CA GLN A 127 3.93 4.61 4.80
C GLN A 127 5.29 4.76 5.51
N LEU A 128 6.19 3.79 5.33
CA LEU A 128 7.55 3.87 5.87
C LEU A 128 8.33 5.08 5.36
N ASP A 129 8.26 5.37 4.06
CA ASP A 129 8.95 6.51 3.45
C ASP A 129 8.45 7.85 4.02
N ASP A 130 7.14 8.02 4.13
CA ASP A 130 6.51 9.22 4.73
C ASP A 130 6.92 9.35 6.21
N ASP A 131 6.95 8.24 6.94
CA ASP A 131 7.31 8.21 8.34
C ASP A 131 8.79 8.56 8.58
N ILE A 132 9.70 8.08 7.73
CA ILE A 132 11.12 8.47 7.76
C ILE A 132 11.28 9.98 7.52
N SER A 133 10.59 10.53 6.52
CA SER A 133 10.62 11.97 6.23
C SER A 133 10.17 12.81 7.42
N ASN A 134 9.09 12.39 8.09
CA ASN A 134 8.57 13.10 9.26
C ASN A 134 9.52 13.03 10.46
N ILE A 135 10.19 11.88 10.68
CA ILE A 135 11.18 11.73 11.73
C ILE A 135 12.38 12.64 11.45
N ASP A 136 12.90 12.64 10.23
CA ASP A 136 14.03 13.50 9.83
C ASP A 136 13.69 14.97 10.08
N GLU A 137 12.52 15.43 9.61
CA GLU A 137 12.05 16.81 9.85
C GLU A 137 11.97 17.15 11.35
N SER A 138 11.42 16.25 12.17
CA SER A 138 11.33 16.46 13.62
C SER A 138 12.70 16.56 14.30
N LEU A 139 13.70 15.82 13.84
CA LEU A 139 15.06 15.87 14.36
C LEU A 139 15.76 17.17 13.94
N PHE A 140 15.53 17.64 12.70
CA PHE A 140 16.05 18.92 12.23
C PHE A 140 15.41 20.11 12.96
N THR A 141 14.13 20.09 13.30
CA THR A 141 13.51 21.20 14.06
C THR A 141 14.02 21.25 15.50
N ASN A 142 14.15 20.11 16.18
CA ASN A 142 14.64 20.07 17.56
C ASN A 142 16.09 20.57 17.68
N GLN A 143 16.95 20.32 16.69
CA GLN A 143 18.33 20.85 16.69
C GLN A 143 18.40 22.38 16.50
N ASN A 144 17.44 22.98 15.81
CA ASN A 144 17.40 24.44 15.62
C ASN A 144 16.85 25.16 16.86
N ASP A 145 15.95 24.52 17.61
CA ASP A 145 15.40 25.08 18.85
C ASP A 145 16.41 25.02 20.01
N ASP A 146 17.32 24.04 20.04
CA ASP A 146 18.41 23.96 21.05
C ASP A 146 19.53 24.99 20.83
N ALA A 147 19.58 25.67 19.69
CA ALA A 147 20.62 26.66 19.35
C ALA A 147 20.27 28.11 19.76
N GLU A 148 19.06 28.38 20.26
CA GLU A 148 18.55 29.74 20.51
C GLU A 148 18.33 30.08 22.02
N GLU A 149 18.64 29.18 22.98
CA GLU A 149 18.64 29.55 24.42
C GLU A 149 19.99 30.11 24.89
N GLU A 150 20.28 31.36 24.55
CA GLU A 150 21.21 32.19 25.34
C GLU A 150 20.48 32.75 26.57
N PRO A 151 20.95 32.50 27.82
CA PRO A 151 20.25 32.92 29.02
C PRO A 151 20.48 34.42 29.28
N THR A 152 19.67 35.28 28.69
CA THR A 152 19.66 36.71 29.04
C THR A 152 18.90 36.93 30.35
N GLY A 153 19.57 36.69 31.48
CA GLY A 153 19.10 37.28 32.74
C GLY A 153 19.77 36.77 34.01
N ARG A 154 20.57 37.64 34.66
CA ARG A 154 20.37 38.10 36.05
C ARG A 154 21.44 39.12 36.46
N GLY A 155 20.98 40.27 36.95
CA GLY A 155 21.83 41.32 37.50
C GLY A 155 22.50 40.95 38.83
N ALA A 156 23.59 41.65 39.14
CA ALA A 156 24.15 41.73 40.48
C ALA A 156 24.68 43.15 40.71
N GLY A 157 24.12 43.83 41.70
CA GLY A 157 24.50 45.19 42.09
C GLY A 157 25.91 45.27 42.65
N ARG A 158 26.51 46.45 42.52
CA ARG A 158 27.74 46.85 43.21
C ARG A 158 27.50 48.24 43.82
N PRO A 159 27.73 48.46 45.14
CA PRO A 159 27.41 49.72 45.78
C PRO A 159 28.54 50.75 45.69
N SER A 160 28.13 52.02 45.58
CA SER A 160 28.66 53.29 46.12
C SER A 160 30.16 53.56 46.23
N LEU A 161 30.61 54.70 45.68
CA LEU A 161 31.39 55.74 46.40
C LEU A 161 31.52 57.00 45.53
N GLY A 162 31.04 58.14 46.04
CA GLY A 162 31.12 59.44 45.39
C GLY A 162 32.46 60.16 45.59
N ALA A 163 32.72 61.16 44.73
CA ALA A 163 33.59 62.29 45.03
C ALA A 163 33.25 63.47 44.10
N ASN A 164 32.97 64.62 44.71
CA ASN A 164 32.88 65.96 44.12
C ASN A 164 34.15 66.31 43.31
N ASP A 165 34.07 67.20 42.31
CA ASP A 165 34.33 68.64 42.53
C ASP A 165 34.13 69.48 41.25
N LYS A 166 33.88 70.76 41.50
CA LYS A 166 33.54 71.83 40.56
C LYS A 166 34.77 72.33 39.79
N LYS A 167 34.57 72.71 38.52
CA LYS A 167 34.84 74.08 38.04
C LYS A 167 34.26 74.33 36.66
#